data_AF-A0AA51UDX3-F1
#
_entry.id   AF-A0AA51UDX3-F1
#
_cell.length_a   1.000
_cell.length_b   1.000
_cell.length_c   1.000
_cell.angle_alpha   90.00
_cell.angle_beta   90.00
_cell.angle_gamma   90.00
#
_symmetry.space_group_name_H-M   'P 1'
#
loop_
_entity.id
_entity.type
_entity.pdbx_description
1 polymer ?
#
loop_
_entity_poly.entity_id
_entity_poly.type
_entity_poly.pdbx_seq_one_letter_code
_entity_poly.pdbx_strand_id
1 'polypeptide(L)'
;MNLGMILIWLAFICGWGATFYSINYYTASNHRAKMRWNKLEMLCTACITLSSFILVIQLLSVNASYEYVFDHSSTDLSWFYRISAFWAGQEGSLLLWTWATLVMLLLLRYIGHTKELSETRMIDITRIVTMMVVSVFLILLVIDNPFSAYRILPSGTIEATNWNPFAILYDVPYGQGMNPLLRNPWMAVHPPVLFLGYAAFTIPFAAAIGNLITKDSRWTLVARDWMRIAWLFLTLGIGLGGFWAYEVLGWGAWYWTWDPVETSSLIPWITATAYLHAHTRTKHGEYGFLAPLLAVASFILVIFATFVTRSGIWASVHSWQDFTTEGLIIAIFLIMLTGSSVFLLAKRYLEDEDDKKGTATD
;
A
#
# COMPACT_ATOMS: atom_id res chain seq x y z
N MET A 1 21.10 -19.31 4.98
CA MET A 1 19.63 -19.39 4.81
C MET A 1 19.07 -17.97 4.89
N ASN A 2 18.37 -17.55 3.85
CA ASN A 2 17.76 -16.23 3.71
C ASN A 2 16.38 -16.23 4.39
N LEU A 3 16.36 -15.85 5.67
CA LEU A 3 15.14 -15.79 6.46
C LEU A 3 14.13 -14.75 5.95
N GLY A 4 14.60 -13.60 5.46
CA GLY A 4 13.74 -12.53 4.95
C GLY A 4 12.91 -12.99 3.75
N MET A 5 13.54 -13.67 2.81
CA MET A 5 12.88 -14.28 1.64
C MET A 5 11.85 -15.34 2.05
N ILE A 6 12.20 -16.24 2.97
CA ILE A 6 11.27 -17.26 3.48
C ILE A 6 10.04 -16.61 4.12
N LEU A 7 10.23 -15.54 4.90
CA LEU A 7 9.12 -14.83 5.54
C LEU A 7 8.20 -14.15 4.52
N ILE A 8 8.73 -13.59 3.43
CA ILE A 8 7.91 -13.03 2.34
C ILE A 8 7.09 -14.13 1.66
N TRP A 9 7.69 -15.29 1.39
CA TRP A 9 6.97 -16.43 0.79
C TRP A 9 5.89 -17.00 1.72
N LEU A 10 6.19 -17.11 3.03
CA LEU A 10 5.20 -17.49 4.03
C LEU A 10 4.08 -16.45 4.13
N ALA A 11 4.40 -15.16 4.09
CA ALA A 11 3.42 -14.08 4.06
C ALA A 11 2.54 -14.17 2.80
N PHE A 12 3.12 -14.46 1.64
CA PHE A 12 2.38 -14.69 0.39
C PHE A 12 1.36 -15.81 0.52
N ILE A 13 1.79 -16.99 1.00
CA ILE A 13 0.90 -18.15 1.21
C ILE A 13 -0.19 -17.82 2.24
N CYS A 14 0.17 -17.17 3.34
CA CYS A 14 -0.78 -16.82 4.39
C CYS A 14 -1.78 -15.74 3.94
N GLY A 15 -1.32 -14.71 3.23
CA GLY A 15 -2.15 -13.64 2.72
C GLY A 15 -3.15 -14.13 1.68
N TRP A 16 -2.70 -14.91 0.69
CA TRP A 16 -3.60 -15.54 -0.29
C TRP A 16 -4.54 -16.55 0.35
N GLY A 17 -4.05 -17.34 1.31
CA GLY A 17 -4.90 -18.23 2.11
C GLY A 17 -5.96 -17.47 2.89
N ALA A 18 -5.61 -16.34 3.51
CA ALA A 18 -6.55 -15.48 4.22
C ALA A 18 -7.62 -14.93 3.27
N THR A 19 -7.22 -14.40 2.11
CA THR A 19 -8.15 -13.93 1.07
C THR A 19 -9.11 -15.05 0.64
N PHE A 20 -8.59 -16.24 0.32
CA PHE A 20 -9.42 -17.40 -0.07
C PHE A 20 -10.42 -17.82 1.01
N TYR A 21 -9.97 -18.02 2.25
CA TYR A 21 -10.86 -18.42 3.36
C TYR A 21 -11.85 -17.33 3.74
N SER A 22 -11.50 -16.06 3.55
CA SER A 22 -12.40 -14.93 3.81
C SER A 22 -13.53 -14.84 2.78
N ILE A 23 -13.24 -15.11 1.49
CA ILE A 23 -14.25 -15.25 0.43
C ILE A 23 -15.14 -16.47 0.70
N ASN A 24 -14.54 -17.61 1.08
CA ASN A 24 -15.30 -18.82 1.44
C ASN A 24 -16.25 -18.58 2.63
N TYR A 25 -15.80 -17.86 3.65
CA TYR A 25 -16.64 -17.45 4.77
C TYR A 25 -17.82 -16.59 4.29
N TYR A 26 -17.57 -15.63 3.40
CA TYR A 26 -18.61 -14.76 2.87
C TYR A 26 -19.65 -15.50 2.02
N THR A 27 -19.26 -16.48 1.21
CA THR A 27 -20.17 -17.20 0.31
C THR A 27 -20.89 -18.37 0.99
N ALA A 28 -20.23 -19.09 1.89
CA ALA A 28 -20.75 -20.32 2.49
C ALA A 28 -21.15 -20.18 3.97
N SER A 29 -21.02 -18.99 4.58
CA SER A 29 -21.28 -18.72 6.01
C SER A 29 -20.56 -19.68 6.97
N ASN A 30 -19.40 -20.21 6.56
CA ASN A 30 -18.70 -21.24 7.30
C ASN A 30 -17.87 -20.63 8.44
N HIS A 31 -18.33 -20.76 9.69
CA HIS A 31 -17.63 -20.24 10.87
C HIS A 31 -16.21 -20.80 11.07
N ARG A 32 -15.91 -22.02 10.58
CA ARG A 32 -14.53 -22.56 10.60
C ARG A 32 -13.62 -21.77 9.65
N ALA A 33 -14.15 -21.35 8.50
CA ALA A 33 -13.43 -20.47 7.59
C ALA A 33 -13.15 -19.12 8.27
N LYS A 34 -14.09 -18.57 9.06
CA LYS A 34 -13.89 -17.34 9.86
C LYS A 34 -12.67 -17.41 10.79
N MET A 35 -12.50 -18.52 11.51
CA MET A 35 -11.33 -18.69 12.39
C MET A 35 -10.02 -18.83 11.60
N ARG A 36 -10.05 -19.53 10.46
CA ARG A 36 -8.85 -19.77 9.63
C ARG A 36 -8.32 -18.49 8.99
N TRP A 37 -9.17 -17.68 8.35
CA TRP A 37 -8.68 -16.45 7.71
C TRP A 37 -8.15 -15.44 8.75
N ASN A 38 -8.79 -15.33 9.92
CA ASN A 38 -8.31 -14.45 11.00
C ASN A 38 -6.88 -14.82 11.45
N LYS A 39 -6.59 -16.13 11.59
CA LYS A 39 -5.25 -16.62 11.96
C LYS A 39 -4.23 -16.36 10.85
N LEU A 40 -4.62 -16.62 9.60
CA LEU A 40 -3.74 -16.42 8.43
C LEU A 40 -3.43 -14.94 8.20
N GLU A 41 -4.40 -14.04 8.38
CA GLU A 41 -4.18 -12.59 8.35
C GLU A 41 -3.16 -12.17 9.40
N MET A 42 -3.31 -12.61 10.66
CA MET A 42 -2.36 -12.30 11.73
C MET A 42 -0.96 -12.86 11.46
N LEU A 43 -0.88 -14.08 10.92
CA LEU A 43 0.40 -14.69 10.55
C LEU A 43 1.07 -13.93 9.40
N CYS A 44 0.31 -13.50 8.39
CA CYS A 44 0.80 -12.64 7.32
C CYS A 44 1.37 -11.33 7.88
N THR A 45 0.63 -10.65 8.76
CA THR A 45 1.09 -9.41 9.42
C THR A 45 2.38 -9.64 10.20
N ALA A 46 2.47 -10.74 10.96
CA ALA A 46 3.67 -11.09 11.71
C ALA A 46 4.89 -11.37 10.81
N CYS A 47 4.70 -12.13 9.72
CA CYS A 47 5.75 -12.43 8.76
C CYS A 47 6.28 -11.16 8.06
N ILE A 48 5.41 -10.27 7.59
CA ILE A 48 5.80 -9.00 6.96
C ILE A 48 6.48 -8.06 7.96
N THR A 49 5.98 -8.00 9.19
CA THR A 49 6.60 -7.21 10.27
C THR A 49 8.02 -7.71 10.57
N LEU A 50 8.19 -9.01 10.75
CA LEU A 50 9.50 -9.61 11.02
C LEU A 50 10.46 -9.43 9.82
N SER A 51 9.96 -9.60 8.60
CA SER A 51 10.72 -9.36 7.37
C SER A 51 11.21 -7.90 7.29
N SER A 52 10.34 -6.92 7.59
CA SER A 52 10.71 -5.50 7.65
C SER A 52 11.81 -5.23 8.67
N PHE A 53 11.71 -5.80 9.87
CA PHE A 53 12.77 -5.67 10.88
C PHE A 53 14.09 -6.31 10.45
N ILE A 54 14.05 -7.49 9.82
CA ILE A 54 15.26 -8.13 9.29
C ILE A 54 15.92 -7.25 8.23
N LEU A 55 15.16 -6.65 7.32
CA LEU A 55 15.71 -5.76 6.29
C LEU A 55 16.43 -4.56 6.93
N VAL A 56 15.80 -3.91 7.92
CA VAL A 56 16.43 -2.80 8.66
C VAL A 56 17.74 -3.25 9.32
N ILE A 57 17.77 -4.43 9.93
CA ILE A 57 19.01 -4.97 10.51
C ILE A 57 20.09 -5.16 9.44
N GLN A 58 19.75 -5.77 8.29
CA GLN A 58 20.72 -5.99 7.20
C GLN A 58 21.24 -4.67 6.61
N LEU A 59 20.38 -3.64 6.51
CA LEU A 59 20.77 -2.30 6.06
C LEU A 59 21.71 -1.60 7.05
N LEU A 60 21.43 -1.71 8.35
CA LEU A 60 22.28 -1.15 9.41
C LEU A 60 23.64 -1.83 9.47
N SER A 61 23.68 -3.17 9.35
CA SER A 61 24.92 -3.95 9.32
C SER A 61 25.64 -3.93 7.97
N VAL A 62 25.03 -3.34 6.93
CA VAL A 62 25.59 -3.25 5.57
C VAL A 62 25.98 -4.63 5.02
N ASN A 63 25.06 -5.60 5.16
CA ASN A 63 25.27 -6.93 4.58
C ASN A 63 25.01 -6.90 3.06
N ALA A 64 26.06 -6.58 2.29
CA ALA A 64 26.00 -6.46 0.83
C ALA A 64 25.87 -7.81 0.09
N SER A 65 25.75 -8.93 0.81
CA SER A 65 25.29 -10.19 0.21
C SER A 65 23.88 -10.07 -0.40
N TYR A 66 23.06 -9.15 0.12
CA TYR A 66 21.75 -8.82 -0.42
C TYR A 66 21.86 -7.66 -1.41
N GLU A 67 21.28 -7.83 -2.59
CA GLU A 67 21.32 -6.87 -3.70
C GLU A 67 20.77 -5.50 -3.29
N TYR A 68 19.58 -5.48 -2.67
CA TYR A 68 18.97 -4.26 -2.15
C TYR A 68 19.87 -3.51 -1.14
N VAL A 69 20.60 -4.23 -0.30
CA VAL A 69 21.51 -3.63 0.68
C VAL A 69 22.77 -3.10 -0.02
N PHE A 70 23.28 -3.83 -1.01
CA PHE A 70 24.40 -3.41 -1.83
C PHE A 70 24.09 -2.10 -2.58
N ASP A 71 22.90 -1.96 -3.15
CA ASP A 71 22.52 -0.79 -3.95
C ASP A 71 22.16 0.45 -3.12
N HIS A 72 21.83 0.27 -1.83
CA HIS A 72 21.26 1.36 -1.03
C HIS A 72 21.95 1.63 0.30
N SER A 73 22.85 0.77 0.78
CA SER A 73 23.56 0.96 2.05
C SER A 73 25.07 0.84 1.90
N SER A 74 25.81 1.63 2.67
CA SER A 74 27.28 1.56 2.74
C SER A 74 27.77 1.92 4.14
N THR A 75 29.00 1.52 4.47
CA THR A 75 29.63 1.81 5.76
C THR A 75 29.93 3.29 5.98
N ASP A 76 29.94 4.08 4.91
CA ASP A 76 30.21 5.52 4.96
C ASP A 76 28.95 6.34 5.30
N LEU A 77 27.77 5.75 5.14
CA LEU A 77 26.51 6.39 5.50
C LEU A 77 26.31 6.37 7.01
N SER A 78 25.79 7.48 7.56
CA SER A 78 25.33 7.51 8.95
C SER A 78 24.19 6.52 9.16
N TRP A 79 24.03 6.04 10.39
CA TRP A 79 22.99 5.05 10.73
C TRP A 79 21.58 5.52 10.32
N PHE A 80 21.32 6.83 10.41
CA PHE A 80 20.04 7.43 10.05
C PHE A 80 19.72 7.22 8.56
N TYR A 81 20.70 7.43 7.67
CA TYR A 81 20.52 7.20 6.24
C TYR A 81 20.44 5.71 5.89
N ARG A 82 21.12 4.85 6.63
CA ARG A 82 20.99 3.38 6.48
C ARG A 82 19.59 2.89 6.84
N ILE A 83 18.93 3.48 7.84
CA ILE A 83 17.51 3.18 8.10
C ILE A 83 16.66 3.70 6.95
N SER A 84 16.94 4.91 6.45
CA SER A 84 16.16 5.48 5.34
C SER A 84 16.28 4.73 4.02
N ALA A 85 17.34 3.95 3.85
CA ALA A 85 17.48 3.02 2.73
C ALA A 85 16.35 1.98 2.68
N PHE A 86 15.62 1.74 3.78
CA PHE A 86 14.45 0.85 3.79
C PHE A 86 13.36 1.28 2.79
N TRP A 87 13.24 2.57 2.50
CA TRP A 87 12.27 3.10 1.53
C TRP A 87 12.91 3.84 0.36
N ALA A 88 14.23 3.69 0.17
CA ALA A 88 14.95 4.32 -0.94
C ALA A 88 14.72 3.62 -2.29
N GLY A 89 14.55 2.30 -2.29
CA GLY A 89 14.30 1.48 -3.48
C GLY A 89 12.84 1.05 -3.61
N GLN A 90 12.50 0.43 -4.74
CA GLN A 90 11.14 0.01 -5.08
C GLN A 90 10.64 -1.12 -4.17
N GLU A 91 11.50 -2.11 -3.92
CA GLU A 91 11.24 -3.33 -3.17
C GLU A 91 11.00 -3.01 -1.69
N GLY A 92 11.90 -2.22 -1.10
CA GLY A 92 11.81 -1.81 0.29
C GLY A 92 10.62 -0.89 0.56
N SER A 93 10.34 0.08 -0.33
CA SER A 93 9.18 0.95 -0.20
C SER A 93 7.85 0.20 -0.38
N LEU A 94 7.81 -0.83 -1.23
CA LEU A 94 6.65 -1.73 -1.35
C LEU A 94 6.44 -2.55 -0.07
N LEU A 95 7.54 -3.03 0.53
CA LEU A 95 7.50 -3.77 1.80
C LEU A 95 6.97 -2.86 2.92
N LEU A 96 7.44 -1.62 3.00
CA LEU A 96 6.95 -0.60 3.93
C LEU A 96 5.45 -0.34 3.74
N TRP A 97 5.00 -0.17 2.50
CA TRP A 97 3.58 0.10 2.21
C TRP A 97 2.68 -1.08 2.58
N THR A 98 3.12 -2.30 2.23
CA THR A 98 2.42 -3.55 2.59
C THR A 98 2.35 -3.70 4.09
N TRP A 99 3.45 -3.44 4.80
CA TRP A 99 3.53 -3.50 6.25
C TRP A 99 2.61 -2.47 6.90
N ALA A 100 2.65 -1.21 6.46
CA ALA A 100 1.78 -0.15 6.96
C ALA A 100 0.29 -0.50 6.77
N THR A 101 -0.08 -1.04 5.61
CA THR A 101 -1.47 -1.47 5.32
C THR A 101 -1.92 -2.59 6.25
N LEU A 102 -1.07 -3.60 6.48
CA LEU A 102 -1.35 -4.71 7.40
C LEU A 102 -1.43 -4.27 8.87
N VAL A 103 -0.58 -3.33 9.29
CA VAL A 103 -0.64 -2.74 10.64
C VAL A 103 -1.93 -1.95 10.80
N MET A 104 -2.33 -1.15 9.82
CA MET A 104 -3.59 -0.41 9.86
C MET A 104 -4.81 -1.32 9.90
N LEU A 105 -4.78 -2.42 9.14
CA LEU A 105 -5.81 -3.45 9.19
C LEU A 105 -5.89 -4.12 10.59
N LEU A 106 -4.75 -4.33 11.26
CA LEU A 106 -4.72 -4.82 12.63
C LEU A 106 -5.31 -3.79 13.60
N LEU A 107 -4.92 -2.52 13.48
CA LEU A 107 -5.39 -1.41 14.32
C LEU A 107 -6.91 -1.18 14.18
N LEU A 108 -7.47 -1.44 13.00
CA LEU A 108 -8.92 -1.37 12.76
C LEU A 108 -9.71 -2.24 13.75
N ARG A 109 -9.14 -3.34 14.24
CA ARG A 109 -9.81 -4.21 15.23
C ARG A 109 -9.89 -3.60 16.64
N TYR A 110 -9.04 -2.63 16.96
CA TYR A 110 -8.82 -2.18 18.34
C TYR A 110 -9.17 -0.71 18.59
N ILE A 111 -9.36 0.11 17.55
CA ILE A 111 -9.51 1.56 17.68
C ILE A 111 -10.98 1.99 17.49
N GLY A 112 -11.41 3.03 18.24
CA GLY A 112 -12.61 3.83 17.96
C GLY A 112 -13.90 3.04 17.67
N HIS A 113 -14.71 3.57 16.74
CA HIS A 113 -15.96 2.94 16.29
C HIS A 113 -15.74 1.60 15.58
N THR A 114 -14.55 1.33 15.04
CA THR A 114 -14.29 0.07 14.32
C THR A 114 -14.22 -1.12 15.27
N LYS A 115 -13.84 -0.91 16.53
CA LYS A 115 -13.92 -1.94 17.58
C LYS A 115 -15.37 -2.37 17.84
N GLU A 116 -16.27 -1.41 17.99
CA GLU A 116 -17.70 -1.65 18.26
C GLU A 116 -18.40 -2.32 17.06
N LEU A 117 -17.96 -2.00 15.85
CA LEU A 117 -18.48 -2.56 14.61
C LEU A 117 -17.77 -3.84 14.16
N SER A 118 -16.82 -4.35 14.94
CA SER A 118 -15.92 -5.44 14.52
C SER A 118 -16.63 -6.75 14.15
N GLU A 119 -17.81 -7.01 14.72
CA GLU A 119 -18.63 -8.20 14.41
C GLU A 119 -19.61 -7.99 13.26
N THR A 120 -19.65 -6.78 12.68
CA THR A 120 -20.57 -6.47 11.57
C THR A 120 -20.06 -7.02 10.25
N ARG A 121 -21.02 -7.39 9.38
CA ARG A 121 -20.72 -7.83 8.01
C ARG A 121 -19.96 -6.78 7.19
N MET A 122 -20.20 -5.49 7.44
CA MET A 122 -19.50 -4.38 6.77
C MET A 122 -18.00 -4.37 7.09
N ILE A 123 -17.61 -4.59 8.36
CA ILE A 123 -16.19 -4.68 8.74
C ILE A 123 -15.55 -5.95 8.19
N ASP A 124 -16.26 -7.08 8.19
CA ASP A 124 -15.74 -8.31 7.57
C ASP A 124 -15.43 -8.08 6.07
N ILE A 125 -16.31 -7.40 5.31
CA ILE A 125 -16.05 -7.05 3.91
C ILE A 125 -14.89 -6.05 3.78
N THR A 126 -14.83 -5.03 4.64
CA THR A 126 -13.73 -4.06 4.65
C THR A 126 -12.38 -4.77 4.79
N ARG A 127 -12.31 -5.77 5.66
CA ARG A 127 -11.10 -6.57 5.86
C ARG A 127 -10.82 -7.50 4.67
N ILE A 128 -11.84 -8.14 4.09
CA ILE A 128 -11.71 -8.96 2.88
C ILE A 128 -11.12 -8.15 1.73
N VAL A 129 -11.69 -6.98 1.44
CA VAL A 129 -11.25 -6.11 0.35
C VAL A 129 -9.84 -5.59 0.60
N THR A 130 -9.51 -5.21 1.85
CA THR A 130 -8.14 -4.83 2.21
C THR A 130 -7.16 -5.97 1.99
N MET A 131 -7.53 -7.21 2.35
CA MET A 131 -6.70 -8.39 2.09
C MET A 131 -6.54 -8.70 0.60
N MET A 132 -7.55 -8.46 -0.23
CA MET A 132 -7.42 -8.57 -1.69
C MET A 132 -6.39 -7.59 -2.25
N VAL A 133 -6.39 -6.34 -1.78
CA VAL A 133 -5.35 -5.35 -2.13
C VAL A 133 -3.97 -5.84 -1.69
N VAL A 134 -3.84 -6.26 -0.43
CA VAL A 134 -2.58 -6.79 0.11
C VAL A 134 -2.10 -8.02 -0.67
N SER A 135 -3.00 -8.90 -1.12
CA SER A 135 -2.64 -10.06 -1.95
C SER A 135 -1.94 -9.68 -3.25
N VAL A 136 -2.28 -8.54 -3.86
CA VAL A 136 -1.59 -7.99 -5.04
C VAL A 136 -0.20 -7.48 -4.65
N PHE A 137 -0.08 -6.74 -3.55
CA PHE A 137 1.23 -6.29 -3.07
C PHE A 137 2.16 -7.45 -2.70
N LEU A 138 1.60 -8.54 -2.18
CA LEU A 138 2.36 -9.77 -1.91
C LEU A 138 2.83 -10.47 -3.18
N ILE A 139 2.09 -10.41 -4.30
CA ILE A 139 2.60 -10.88 -5.61
C ILE A 139 3.83 -10.05 -5.98
N LEU A 140 3.70 -8.72 -5.93
CA LEU A 140 4.79 -7.81 -6.27
C LEU A 140 6.03 -8.05 -5.38
N LEU A 141 5.86 -8.24 -4.06
CA LEU A 141 6.98 -8.54 -3.15
C LEU A 141 7.67 -9.89 -3.40
N VAL A 142 6.97 -10.87 -3.97
CA VAL A 142 7.59 -12.14 -4.36
C VAL A 142 8.43 -11.96 -5.63
N ILE A 143 7.97 -11.13 -6.57
CA ILE A 143 8.66 -10.84 -7.83
C ILE A 143 9.86 -9.92 -7.58
N ASP A 144 9.65 -8.82 -6.86
CA ASP A 144 10.60 -7.76 -6.55
C ASP A 144 10.93 -7.79 -5.05
N ASN A 145 11.70 -8.81 -4.68
CA ASN A 145 11.98 -9.13 -3.29
C ASN A 145 13.23 -8.38 -2.79
N PRO A 146 13.15 -7.60 -1.69
CA PRO A 146 14.31 -6.88 -1.16
C PRO A 146 15.39 -7.80 -0.57
N PHE A 147 15.12 -9.10 -0.47
CA PHE A 147 16.08 -10.11 -0.06
C PHE A 147 16.66 -10.91 -1.24
N SER A 148 16.54 -10.44 -2.48
CA SER A 148 17.38 -10.93 -3.58
C SER A 148 18.84 -10.89 -3.13
N ALA A 149 19.57 -11.99 -3.33
CA ALA A 149 20.91 -12.15 -2.78
C ALA A 149 21.86 -12.77 -3.79
N TYR A 150 23.12 -12.37 -3.74
CA TYR A 150 24.17 -12.92 -4.58
C TYR A 150 24.51 -14.34 -4.14
N ARG A 151 24.63 -15.25 -5.10
CA ARG A 151 25.10 -16.63 -4.88
C ARG A 151 26.22 -16.98 -5.86
N ILE A 152 27.07 -17.92 -5.44
CA ILE A 152 28.09 -18.52 -6.30
C ILE A 152 27.52 -19.81 -6.91
N LEU A 153 27.58 -19.93 -8.24
CA LEU A 153 27.23 -21.17 -8.93
C LEU A 153 28.38 -22.17 -8.89
N PRO A 154 28.11 -23.47 -9.11
CA PRO A 154 29.18 -24.47 -9.28
C PRO A 154 30.18 -24.12 -10.40
N SER A 155 29.76 -23.33 -11.39
CA SER A 155 30.60 -22.79 -12.47
C SER A 155 31.55 -21.67 -12.03
N GLY A 156 31.45 -21.18 -10.79
CA GLY A 156 32.24 -20.05 -10.27
C GLY A 156 31.69 -18.67 -10.63
N THR A 157 30.58 -18.59 -11.37
CA THR A 157 29.91 -17.32 -11.69
C THR A 157 29.09 -16.82 -10.50
N ILE A 158 29.00 -15.50 -10.32
CA ILE A 158 28.15 -14.87 -9.31
C ILE A 158 26.88 -14.38 -9.99
N GLU A 159 25.72 -14.72 -9.43
CA GLU A 159 24.43 -14.22 -9.90
C GLU A 159 23.52 -13.86 -8.72
N ALA A 160 22.59 -12.94 -8.93
CA ALA A 160 21.53 -12.66 -7.96
C ALA A 160 20.44 -13.74 -8.06
N THR A 161 19.93 -14.18 -6.90
CA THR A 161 18.82 -15.15 -6.83
C THR A 161 17.68 -14.61 -5.97
N ASN A 162 16.49 -14.58 -6.56
CA ASN A 162 15.23 -14.37 -5.83
C ASN A 162 14.47 -15.69 -5.54
N TRP A 163 14.95 -16.83 -6.04
CA TRP A 163 14.17 -18.09 -6.04
C TRP A 163 14.77 -19.21 -5.20
N ASN A 164 15.81 -18.93 -4.43
CA ASN A 164 16.46 -19.94 -3.60
C ASN A 164 16.92 -19.37 -2.24
N PRO A 165 16.13 -19.55 -1.16
CA PRO A 165 16.49 -19.05 0.16
C PRO A 165 17.55 -19.89 0.86
N PHE A 166 17.88 -21.07 0.35
CA PHE A 166 18.88 -21.98 0.93
C PHE A 166 20.23 -21.88 0.23
N ALA A 167 20.37 -20.97 -0.74
CA ALA A 167 21.64 -20.71 -1.40
C ALA A 167 22.72 -20.28 -0.39
N ILE A 168 23.95 -20.68 -0.67
CA ILE A 168 25.14 -20.15 -0.01
C ILE A 168 25.36 -18.76 -0.59
N LEU A 169 25.24 -17.75 0.27
CA LEU A 169 25.35 -16.36 -0.14
C LEU A 169 26.81 -16.02 -0.43
N TYR A 170 27.02 -15.26 -1.49
CA TYR A 170 28.30 -14.64 -1.78
C TYR A 170 28.42 -13.35 -0.96
N ASP A 171 29.48 -13.25 -0.17
CA ASP A 171 29.76 -12.07 0.63
C ASP A 171 30.41 -10.99 -0.23
N VAL A 172 29.68 -9.89 -0.46
CA VAL A 172 30.20 -8.73 -1.17
C VAL A 172 30.84 -7.78 -0.14
N PRO A 173 32.12 -7.40 -0.29
CA PRO A 173 32.84 -6.67 0.77
C PRO A 173 32.30 -5.26 1.08
N TYR A 174 31.70 -4.58 0.10
CA TYR A 174 31.26 -3.19 0.22
C TYR A 174 29.96 -2.96 -0.56
N GLY A 175 29.04 -2.18 0.01
CA GLY A 175 27.86 -1.67 -0.70
C GLY A 175 28.13 -0.35 -1.41
N GLN A 176 27.44 -0.12 -2.54
CA GLN A 176 27.53 1.13 -3.31
C GLN A 176 26.99 2.33 -2.52
N GLY A 177 26.01 2.08 -1.64
CA GLY A 177 25.35 3.11 -0.84
C GLY A 177 24.29 3.88 -1.62
N MET A 178 23.40 4.56 -0.89
CA MET A 178 22.29 5.28 -1.50
C MET A 178 22.73 6.43 -2.41
N ASN A 179 21.88 6.71 -3.40
CA ASN A 179 21.99 7.86 -4.29
C ASN A 179 22.22 9.17 -3.48
N PRO A 180 23.21 10.00 -3.85
CA PRO A 180 23.50 11.26 -3.16
C PRO A 180 22.30 12.18 -2.95
N LEU A 181 21.34 12.23 -3.89
CA LEU A 181 20.13 13.05 -3.76
C LEU A 181 19.23 12.62 -2.59
N LEU A 182 19.34 11.36 -2.19
CA LEU A 182 18.57 10.79 -1.11
C LEU A 182 19.20 11.04 0.28
N ARG A 183 20.41 11.61 0.33
CA ARG A 183 21.13 11.90 1.59
C ARG A 183 20.68 13.23 2.20
N ASN A 184 19.37 13.38 2.40
CA ASN A 184 18.76 14.58 2.99
C ASN A 184 17.78 14.20 4.13
N PRO A 185 17.75 14.93 5.25
CA PRO A 185 16.85 14.63 6.38
C PRO A 185 15.37 14.58 6.00
N TRP A 186 14.92 15.46 5.10
CA TRP A 186 13.55 15.50 4.62
C TRP A 186 13.23 14.30 3.74
N MET A 187 14.19 13.82 2.94
CA MET A 187 14.06 12.54 2.23
C MET A 187 13.87 11.38 3.20
N ALA A 188 14.59 11.36 4.31
CA ALA A 188 14.41 10.29 5.27
C ALA A 188 13.01 10.32 5.93
N VAL A 189 12.42 11.49 6.17
CA VAL A 189 11.16 11.57 6.93
C VAL A 189 9.92 11.50 6.03
N HIS A 190 9.93 12.10 4.84
CA HIS A 190 8.70 12.28 4.05
C HIS A 190 8.11 10.98 3.46
N PRO A 191 8.88 10.00 2.92
CA PRO A 191 8.31 8.81 2.28
C PRO A 191 7.56 7.93 3.28
N PRO A 192 8.07 7.63 4.50
CA PRO A 192 7.28 6.91 5.50
C PRO A 192 5.95 7.60 5.83
N VAL A 193 5.96 8.92 5.98
CA VAL A 193 4.75 9.71 6.25
C VAL A 193 3.76 9.61 5.07
N LEU A 194 4.25 9.70 3.84
CA LEU A 194 3.44 9.56 2.63
C LEU A 194 2.86 8.15 2.48
N PHE A 195 3.65 7.10 2.70
CA PHE A 195 3.20 5.70 2.64
C PHE A 195 2.19 5.36 3.74
N LEU A 196 2.29 5.97 4.93
CA LEU A 196 1.24 5.87 5.95
C LEU A 196 -0.08 6.48 5.43
N GLY A 197 -0.02 7.61 4.73
CA GLY A 197 -1.19 8.19 4.06
C GLY A 197 -1.80 7.23 3.04
N TYR A 198 -0.98 6.69 2.12
CA TYR A 198 -1.41 5.75 1.08
C TYR A 198 -1.99 4.45 1.65
N ALA A 199 -1.37 3.88 2.69
CA ALA A 199 -1.89 2.73 3.41
C ALA A 199 -3.27 3.00 4.00
N ALA A 200 -3.45 4.18 4.63
CA ALA A 200 -4.70 4.54 5.28
C ALA A 200 -5.87 4.71 4.31
N PHE A 201 -5.63 5.16 3.06
CA PHE A 201 -6.67 5.25 2.02
C PHE A 201 -7.33 3.92 1.67
N THR A 202 -6.63 2.79 1.90
CA THR A 202 -7.18 1.45 1.66
C THR A 202 -8.42 1.18 2.50
N ILE A 203 -8.46 1.68 3.74
CA ILE A 203 -9.55 1.40 4.68
C ILE A 203 -10.86 2.12 4.30
N PRO A 204 -10.91 3.45 4.04
CA PRO A 204 -12.11 4.12 3.56
C PRO A 204 -12.62 3.55 2.23
N PHE A 205 -11.71 3.18 1.31
CA PHE A 205 -12.07 2.49 0.08
C PHE A 205 -12.79 1.17 0.36
N ALA A 206 -12.17 0.31 1.16
CA ALA A 206 -12.73 -1.00 1.49
C ALA A 206 -14.06 -0.89 2.26
N ALA A 207 -14.20 0.11 3.14
CA ALA A 207 -15.45 0.41 3.84
C ALA A 207 -16.55 0.92 2.89
N ALA A 208 -16.19 1.72 1.89
CA ALA A 208 -17.13 2.15 0.85
C ALA A 208 -17.62 0.95 0.03
N ILE A 209 -16.72 0.05 -0.39
CA ILE A 209 -17.11 -1.22 -1.04
C ILE A 209 -18.02 -2.06 -0.13
N GLY A 210 -17.69 -2.13 1.16
CA GLY A 210 -18.54 -2.75 2.19
C GLY A 210 -19.97 -2.22 2.16
N ASN A 211 -20.15 -0.89 2.16
CA ASN A 211 -21.45 -0.25 2.05
C ASN A 211 -22.18 -0.51 0.73
N LEU A 212 -21.47 -0.50 -0.40
CA LEU A 212 -22.09 -0.80 -1.70
C LEU A 212 -22.68 -2.22 -1.75
N ILE A 213 -22.14 -3.14 -0.94
CA ILE A 213 -22.60 -4.52 -0.86
C ILE A 213 -23.67 -4.72 0.24
N THR A 214 -23.49 -4.11 1.42
CA THR A 214 -24.37 -4.37 2.59
C THR A 214 -25.45 -3.33 2.82
N LYS A 215 -25.38 -2.17 2.16
CA LYS A 215 -26.23 -0.98 2.41
C LYS A 215 -26.15 -0.48 3.87
N ASP A 216 -25.05 -0.79 4.56
CA ASP A 216 -24.86 -0.43 5.97
C ASP A 216 -24.29 0.98 6.12
N SER A 217 -25.12 1.94 6.52
CA SER A 217 -24.77 3.36 6.69
C SER A 217 -23.66 3.61 7.71
N ARG A 218 -23.36 2.65 8.60
CA ARG A 218 -22.30 2.76 9.62
C ARG A 218 -20.90 2.81 9.02
N TRP A 219 -20.73 2.46 7.73
CA TRP A 219 -19.47 2.61 7.00
C TRP A 219 -18.92 4.04 7.07
N THR A 220 -19.82 5.03 7.11
CA THR A 220 -19.45 6.45 7.13
C THR A 220 -18.64 6.83 8.37
N LEU A 221 -18.85 6.16 9.51
CA LEU A 221 -18.08 6.38 10.73
C LEU A 221 -16.64 5.91 10.55
N VAL A 222 -16.47 4.70 9.99
CA VAL A 222 -15.18 4.08 9.70
C VAL A 222 -14.42 4.90 8.67
N ALA A 223 -15.05 5.15 7.52
CA ALA A 223 -14.42 5.87 6.43
C ALA A 223 -14.05 7.30 6.81
N ARG A 224 -14.86 8.01 7.63
CA ARG A 224 -14.50 9.34 8.14
C ARG A 224 -13.22 9.32 8.97
N ASP A 225 -13.17 8.45 9.98
CA ASP A 225 -12.06 8.44 10.95
C ASP A 225 -10.74 8.08 10.24
N TRP A 226 -10.78 7.09 9.36
CA TRP A 226 -9.61 6.69 8.57
C TRP A 226 -9.26 7.66 7.44
N MET A 227 -10.24 8.32 6.81
CA MET A 227 -9.96 9.33 5.80
C MET A 227 -9.26 10.56 6.40
N ARG A 228 -9.60 10.95 7.63
CA ARG A 228 -8.89 12.03 8.34
C ARG A 228 -7.42 11.67 8.58
N ILE A 229 -7.15 10.43 8.99
CA ILE A 229 -5.80 9.91 9.16
C ILE A 229 -5.06 9.94 7.82
N ALA A 230 -5.65 9.37 6.77
CA ALA A 230 -5.07 9.35 5.42
C ALA A 230 -4.76 10.75 4.91
N TRP A 231 -5.71 11.67 5.04
CA TRP A 231 -5.57 13.07 4.63
C TRP A 231 -4.47 13.80 5.41
N LEU A 232 -4.39 13.61 6.73
CA LEU A 232 -3.35 14.24 7.56
C LEU A 232 -1.95 13.77 7.14
N PHE A 233 -1.75 12.45 7.05
CA PHE A 233 -0.46 11.88 6.67
C PHE A 233 -0.08 12.25 5.23
N LEU A 234 -1.04 12.25 4.29
CA LEU A 234 -0.78 12.70 2.92
C LEU A 234 -0.43 14.20 2.87
N THR A 235 -1.11 15.05 3.65
CA THR A 235 -0.80 16.48 3.74
C THR A 235 0.62 16.71 4.25
N LEU A 236 1.01 16.00 5.31
CA LEU A 236 2.37 16.08 5.86
C LEU A 236 3.40 15.52 4.86
N GLY A 237 3.11 14.40 4.22
CA GLY A 237 4.00 13.78 3.22
C GLY A 237 4.24 14.70 2.02
N ILE A 238 3.18 15.31 1.49
CA ILE A 238 3.25 16.31 0.42
C ILE A 238 4.05 17.54 0.86
N GLY A 239 3.76 18.09 2.04
CA GLY A 239 4.45 19.28 2.55
C GLY A 239 5.95 19.05 2.80
N LEU A 240 6.31 17.92 3.39
CA LEU A 240 7.71 17.53 3.62
C LEU A 240 8.44 17.20 2.32
N GLY A 241 7.77 16.55 1.36
CA GLY A 241 8.30 16.27 0.03
C GLY A 241 8.59 17.55 -0.75
N GLY A 242 7.67 18.52 -0.71
CA GLY A 242 7.89 19.84 -1.35
C GLY A 242 9.05 20.61 -0.72
N PHE A 243 9.23 20.53 0.61
CA PHE A 243 10.37 21.13 1.29
C PHE A 243 11.70 20.49 0.85
N TRP A 244 11.74 19.15 0.76
CA TRP A 244 12.90 18.43 0.24
C TRP A 244 13.23 18.83 -1.20
N ALA A 245 12.22 18.85 -2.08
CA ALA A 245 12.39 19.21 -3.49
C ALA A 245 12.95 20.62 -3.62
N TYR A 246 12.50 21.58 -2.81
CA TYR A 246 13.08 22.91 -2.79
C TYR A 246 14.55 22.96 -2.37
N GLU A 247 14.93 22.22 -1.32
CA GLU A 247 16.32 22.21 -0.88
C GLU A 247 17.27 21.61 -1.93
N VAL A 248 16.83 20.56 -2.62
CA VAL A 248 17.69 19.80 -3.53
C VAL A 248 17.68 20.37 -4.95
N LEU A 249 16.52 20.81 -5.43
CA LEU A 249 16.30 21.21 -6.83
C LEU A 249 16.05 22.73 -6.98
N GLY A 250 15.94 23.48 -5.88
CA GLY A 250 15.87 24.94 -5.86
C GLY A 250 14.47 25.53 -6.09
N TRP A 251 14.42 26.86 -6.29
CA TRP A 251 13.18 27.67 -6.39
C TRP A 251 12.20 27.23 -7.50
N GLY A 252 12.64 26.45 -8.49
CA GLY A 252 11.78 25.92 -9.55
C GLY A 252 11.04 24.63 -9.20
N ALA A 253 11.51 23.90 -8.18
CA ALA A 253 11.10 22.52 -7.92
C ALA A 253 10.26 22.32 -6.67
N TRP A 254 9.87 23.41 -5.98
CA TRP A 254 9.06 23.32 -4.75
C TRP A 254 7.73 22.57 -4.96
N TYR A 255 7.18 22.55 -6.17
CA TYR A 255 5.98 21.80 -6.61
C TYR A 255 5.56 22.18 -8.05
N TRP A 256 6.07 23.30 -8.59
CA TRP A 256 5.53 23.98 -9.79
C TRP A 256 6.26 23.69 -11.11
N THR A 257 7.18 22.72 -11.12
CA THR A 257 7.71 22.15 -12.37
C THR A 257 6.80 21.09 -12.99
N TRP A 258 5.61 20.85 -12.41
CA TRP A 258 4.66 19.84 -12.90
C TRP A 258 5.29 18.44 -12.99
N ASP A 259 6.12 18.08 -12.02
CA ASP A 259 6.67 16.73 -11.94
C ASP A 259 5.49 15.74 -11.85
N PRO A 260 5.43 14.71 -12.72
CA PRO A 260 4.30 13.78 -12.76
C PRO A 260 4.06 13.08 -11.43
N VAL A 261 5.12 12.78 -10.68
CA VAL A 261 5.03 12.06 -9.40
C VAL A 261 4.47 12.98 -8.31
N GLU A 262 5.02 14.18 -8.16
CA GLU A 262 4.49 15.17 -7.21
C GLU A 262 3.02 15.49 -7.50
N THR A 263 2.70 15.77 -8.76
CA THR A 263 1.34 16.10 -9.20
C THR A 263 0.38 14.94 -8.95
N SER A 264 0.79 13.70 -9.23
CA SER A 264 -0.05 12.52 -9.03
C SER A 264 -0.43 12.29 -7.56
N SER A 265 0.43 12.68 -6.61
CA SER A 265 0.16 12.58 -5.17
C SER A 265 -0.86 13.62 -4.67
N LEU A 266 -0.99 14.76 -5.36
CA LEU A 266 -1.95 15.82 -5.02
C LEU A 266 -3.39 15.44 -5.41
N ILE A 267 -3.58 14.67 -6.48
CA ILE A 267 -4.91 14.29 -6.97
C ILE A 267 -5.73 13.50 -5.92
N PRO A 268 -5.20 12.44 -5.25
CA PRO A 268 -5.93 11.76 -4.19
C PRO A 268 -6.16 12.66 -2.96
N TRP A 269 -5.29 13.65 -2.71
CA TRP A 269 -5.50 14.63 -1.63
C TRP A 269 -6.72 15.53 -1.91
N ILE A 270 -6.91 15.96 -3.16
CA ILE A 270 -8.08 16.76 -3.57
C ILE A 270 -9.36 15.95 -3.40
N THR A 271 -9.39 14.69 -3.87
CA THR A 271 -10.59 13.84 -3.74
C THR A 271 -10.88 13.46 -2.30
N ALA A 272 -9.85 13.27 -1.47
CA ALA A 272 -10.00 13.06 -0.03
C ALA A 272 -10.60 14.29 0.66
N THR A 273 -10.13 15.48 0.29
CA THR A 273 -10.66 16.75 0.79
C THR A 273 -12.14 16.90 0.41
N ALA A 274 -12.48 16.62 -0.85
CA ALA A 274 -13.86 16.62 -1.31
C ALA A 274 -14.73 15.61 -0.54
N TYR A 275 -14.21 14.41 -0.27
CA TYR A 275 -14.90 13.41 0.55
C TYR A 275 -15.20 13.94 1.95
N LEU A 276 -14.21 14.53 2.62
CA LEU A 276 -14.38 15.04 3.99
C LEU A 276 -15.45 16.13 4.05
N HIS A 277 -15.52 16.99 3.03
CA HIS A 277 -16.60 17.97 2.88
C HIS A 277 -17.96 17.30 2.63
N ALA A 278 -18.05 16.40 1.64
CA ALA A 278 -19.29 15.69 1.30
C ALA A 278 -19.84 14.90 2.50
N HIS A 279 -18.96 14.26 3.27
CA HIS A 279 -19.33 13.48 4.46
C HIS A 279 -20.05 14.33 5.52
N THR A 280 -19.68 15.60 5.73
CA THR A 280 -20.40 16.47 6.69
C THR A 280 -21.87 16.64 6.33
N ARG A 281 -22.17 16.62 5.03
CA ARG A 281 -23.52 16.79 4.47
C ARG A 281 -24.31 15.48 4.35
N THR A 282 -23.63 14.32 4.39
CA THR A 282 -24.32 13.00 4.37
C THR A 282 -25.29 12.78 5.52
N LYS A 283 -25.09 13.44 6.67
CA LYS A 283 -26.03 13.39 7.80
C LYS A 283 -27.37 14.07 7.50
N HIS A 284 -27.40 14.95 6.50
CA HIS A 284 -28.60 15.67 6.05
C HIS A 284 -29.27 15.00 4.84
N GLY A 285 -28.86 13.78 4.48
CA GLY A 285 -29.38 13.05 3.31
C GLY A 285 -28.79 13.52 1.97
N GLU A 286 -27.88 14.48 1.97
CA GLU A 286 -27.18 14.95 0.76
C GLU A 286 -25.98 14.05 0.42
N TYR A 287 -25.60 13.97 -0.86
CA TYR A 287 -24.36 13.29 -1.32
C TYR A 287 -24.24 11.78 -1.00
N GLY A 288 -25.35 11.06 -0.86
CA GLY A 288 -25.34 9.61 -0.56
C GLY A 288 -24.57 8.76 -1.59
N PHE A 289 -24.59 9.13 -2.87
CA PHE A 289 -23.79 8.49 -3.93
C PHE A 289 -22.39 9.10 -4.09
N LEU A 290 -22.26 10.42 -3.92
CA LEU A 290 -20.99 11.12 -4.10
C LEU A 290 -19.96 10.73 -3.02
N ALA A 291 -20.38 10.52 -1.77
CA ALA A 291 -19.48 10.12 -0.70
C ALA A 291 -18.77 8.77 -0.97
N PRO A 292 -19.46 7.65 -1.28
CA PRO A 292 -18.78 6.40 -1.62
C PRO A 292 -17.97 6.52 -2.92
N LEU A 293 -18.44 7.29 -3.91
CA LEU A 293 -17.67 7.56 -5.13
C LEU A 293 -16.32 8.23 -4.80
N LEU A 294 -16.30 9.28 -3.97
CA LEU A 294 -15.08 10.00 -3.62
C LEU A 294 -14.12 9.16 -2.76
N ALA A 295 -14.65 8.35 -1.85
CA ALA A 295 -13.83 7.40 -1.08
C ALA A 295 -13.14 6.39 -2.00
N VAL A 296 -13.87 5.88 -3.00
CA VAL A 296 -13.33 4.92 -3.96
C VAL A 296 -12.35 5.55 -4.94
N ALA A 297 -12.70 6.72 -5.49
CA ALA A 297 -11.83 7.48 -6.37
C ALA A 297 -10.50 7.83 -5.69
N SER A 298 -10.51 8.21 -4.42
CA SER A 298 -9.28 8.58 -3.69
C SER A 298 -8.26 7.44 -3.64
N PHE A 299 -8.70 6.19 -3.39
CA PHE A 299 -7.78 5.06 -3.38
C PHE A 299 -7.36 4.62 -4.80
N ILE A 300 -8.26 4.66 -5.79
CA ILE A 300 -7.89 4.42 -7.20
C ILE A 300 -6.81 5.41 -7.63
N LEU A 301 -6.93 6.67 -7.22
CA LEU A 301 -5.95 7.72 -7.52
C LEU A 301 -4.62 7.53 -6.79
N VAL A 302 -4.61 6.93 -5.59
CA VAL A 302 -3.37 6.49 -4.93
C VAL A 302 -2.69 5.40 -5.77
N ILE A 303 -3.42 4.38 -6.23
CA ILE A 303 -2.85 3.34 -7.10
C ILE A 303 -2.38 3.92 -8.45
N PHE A 304 -3.10 4.89 -9.00
CA PHE A 304 -2.67 5.64 -10.18
C PHE A 304 -1.37 6.41 -9.92
N ALA A 305 -1.22 7.08 -8.78
CA ALA A 305 0.03 7.75 -8.40
C ALA A 305 1.19 6.74 -8.29
N THR A 306 0.95 5.55 -7.75
CA THR A 306 1.93 4.46 -7.75
C THR A 306 2.27 3.99 -9.17
N PHE A 307 1.29 3.88 -10.05
CA PHE A 307 1.54 3.55 -11.45
C PHE A 307 2.43 4.60 -12.12
N VAL A 308 2.20 5.89 -11.87
CA VAL A 308 3.03 6.97 -12.40
C VAL A 308 4.48 6.86 -11.90
N THR A 309 4.70 6.54 -10.62
CA THR A 309 6.05 6.41 -10.05
C THR A 309 6.80 5.15 -10.49
N ARG A 310 6.10 4.03 -10.66
CA ARG A 310 6.72 2.70 -10.84
C ARG A 310 6.65 2.11 -12.24
N SER A 311 5.84 2.68 -13.13
CA SER A 311 5.70 2.15 -14.50
C SER A 311 6.86 2.46 -15.44
N GLY A 312 7.69 3.46 -15.10
CA GLY A 312 8.78 3.94 -15.96
C GLY A 312 8.34 4.59 -17.29
N ILE A 313 7.04 4.83 -17.47
CA ILE A 313 6.49 5.53 -18.64
C ILE A 313 6.75 7.03 -18.57
N TRP A 314 6.71 7.60 -17.37
CA TRP A 314 6.83 9.03 -17.13
C TRP A 314 8.27 9.38 -16.77
N ALA A 315 8.81 10.42 -17.38
CA ALA A 315 10.07 11.01 -16.94
C ALA A 315 9.81 11.83 -15.66
N SER A 316 10.40 11.40 -14.55
CA SER A 316 10.37 12.09 -13.27
C SER A 316 11.69 11.87 -12.56
N VAL A 317 12.08 12.81 -11.70
CA VAL A 317 13.22 12.63 -10.79
C VAL A 317 12.99 11.49 -9.78
N HIS A 318 11.74 11.05 -9.65
CA HIS A 318 11.29 9.97 -8.78
C HIS A 318 10.96 8.67 -9.51
N SER A 319 10.97 8.67 -10.85
CA SER A 319 10.64 7.49 -11.64
C SER A 319 11.89 6.77 -12.12
N TRP A 320 11.72 5.49 -12.40
CA TRP A 320 12.76 4.58 -12.85
C TRP A 320 12.60 4.39 -14.35
N GLN A 321 13.69 4.35 -15.11
CA GLN A 321 13.61 4.27 -16.58
C GLN A 321 13.27 2.84 -17.04
N ASP A 322 12.46 2.72 -18.10
CA ASP A 322 11.92 1.51 -18.75
C ASP A 322 10.64 0.90 -18.14
N PHE A 323 9.78 0.36 -19.02
CA PHE A 323 8.53 -0.27 -18.61
C PHE A 323 8.80 -1.63 -17.94
N THR A 324 8.47 -1.72 -16.65
CA THR A 324 8.77 -2.87 -15.80
C THR A 324 7.60 -3.87 -15.73
N THR A 325 7.92 -5.12 -15.39
CA THR A 325 6.92 -6.14 -15.04
C THR A 325 6.03 -5.66 -13.87
N GLU A 326 6.61 -4.94 -12.90
CA GLU A 326 5.88 -4.29 -11.81
C GLU A 326 4.83 -3.31 -12.36
N GLY A 327 5.25 -2.42 -13.28
CA GLY A 327 4.37 -1.44 -13.93
C GLY A 327 3.17 -2.10 -14.62
N LEU A 328 3.38 -3.23 -15.29
CA LEU A 328 2.30 -4.01 -15.91
C LEU A 328 1.32 -4.57 -14.88
N ILE A 329 1.81 -5.15 -13.80
CA ILE A 329 0.96 -5.72 -12.74
C ILE A 329 0.13 -4.63 -12.07
N ILE A 330 0.74 -3.46 -11.79
CA ILE A 330 0.04 -2.30 -11.24
C ILE A 330 -1.02 -1.79 -12.23
N ALA A 331 -0.74 -1.76 -13.54
CA ALA A 331 -1.72 -1.36 -14.56
C ALA A 331 -2.93 -2.30 -14.60
N ILE A 332 -2.69 -3.62 -14.63
CA ILE A 332 -3.76 -4.62 -14.58
C ILE A 332 -4.57 -4.47 -13.30
N PHE A 333 -3.90 -4.30 -12.16
CA PHE A 333 -4.56 -4.06 -10.88
C PHE A 333 -5.42 -2.79 -10.91
N LEU A 334 -4.91 -1.69 -11.44
CA LEU A 334 -5.64 -0.42 -11.56
C LEU A 334 -6.88 -0.57 -12.44
N ILE A 335 -6.78 -1.26 -13.58
CA ILE A 335 -7.92 -1.52 -14.49
C ILE A 335 -8.98 -2.38 -13.79
N MET A 336 -8.57 -3.48 -13.15
CA MET A 336 -9.49 -4.36 -12.42
C MET A 336 -10.16 -3.64 -11.24
N LEU A 337 -9.38 -2.88 -10.47
CA LEU A 337 -9.87 -2.12 -9.31
C LEU A 337 -10.88 -1.07 -9.75
N THR A 338 -10.57 -0.33 -10.81
CA THR A 338 -11.46 0.70 -11.38
C THR A 338 -12.72 0.08 -11.96
N GLY A 339 -12.59 -0.96 -12.79
CA GLY A 339 -13.72 -1.63 -13.43
C GLY A 339 -14.69 -2.25 -12.42
N SER A 340 -14.18 -2.99 -11.42
CA SER A 340 -15.00 -3.58 -10.36
C SER A 340 -15.69 -2.52 -9.49
N SER A 341 -14.99 -1.44 -9.16
CA SER A 341 -15.52 -0.32 -8.40
C SER A 341 -16.65 0.42 -9.14
N VAL A 342 -16.43 0.74 -10.41
CA VAL A 342 -17.42 1.42 -11.27
C VAL A 342 -18.65 0.53 -11.44
N PHE A 343 -18.46 -0.78 -11.64
CA PHE A 343 -19.57 -1.72 -11.72
C PHE A 343 -20.43 -1.72 -10.45
N LEU A 344 -19.81 -1.79 -9.26
CA LEU A 344 -20.54 -1.77 -7.99
C LEU A 344 -21.25 -0.43 -7.74
N LEU A 345 -20.59 0.68 -8.07
CA LEU A 345 -21.19 2.02 -7.97
C LEU A 345 -22.39 2.17 -8.91
N ALA A 346 -22.25 1.78 -10.18
CA ALA A 346 -23.32 1.84 -11.16
C ALA A 346 -24.51 0.96 -10.77
N LYS A 347 -24.23 -0.28 -10.34
CA LYS A 347 -25.28 -1.18 -9.82
C LYS A 347 -26.04 -0.54 -8.66
N ARG A 348 -25.32 0.04 -7.70
CA ARG A 348 -25.93 0.69 -6.53
C ARG A 348 -26.79 1.89 -6.93
N TYR A 349 -26.32 2.71 -7.86
CA TYR A 349 -27.04 3.87 -8.36
C TYR A 349 -28.38 3.47 -8.98
N LEU A 350 -28.40 2.42 -9.81
CA LEU A 350 -29.61 1.92 -10.45
C LEU A 350 -30.61 1.35 -9.43
N GLU A 351 -30.15 0.56 -8.46
CA GLU A 351 -31.01 0.05 -7.39
C GLU A 351 -31.68 1.17 -6.59
N ASP A 352 -30.93 2.24 -6.25
CA ASP A 352 -31.48 3.37 -5.51
C ASP A 352 -32.48 4.21 -6.34
N GLU A 353 -32.39 4.21 -7.67
CA GLU A 353 -33.40 4.82 -8.55
C GLU A 353 -34.69 3.98 -8.63
N ASP A 354 -34.56 2.66 -8.72
CA ASP A 354 -35.69 1.74 -8.80
C ASP A 354 -36.50 1.75 -7.49
N ASP A 355 -35.82 1.75 -6.34
CA ASP A 355 -36.46 1.87 -5.01
C ASP A 355 -37.28 3.17 -4.90
N LYS A 356 -36.75 4.29 -5.41
CA LYS A 356 -37.46 5.59 -5.42
C LYS A 356 -38.69 5.58 -6.33
N LYS A 357 -38.60 4.95 -7.50
CA LYS A 357 -39.74 4.82 -8.42
C LYS A 357 -40.85 3.95 -7.84
N GLY A 358 -40.50 2.84 -7.17
CA GLY A 358 -41.45 1.96 -6.51
C GLY A 358 -42.20 2.64 -5.36
N THR A 359 -41.52 3.48 -4.55
CA THR A 359 -42.18 4.23 -3.46
C THR A 359 -43.05 5.40 -3.92
N ALA A 360 -42.99 5.80 -5.19
CA ALA A 360 -43.82 6.87 -5.75
C ALA A 360 -45.11 6.35 -6.41
N THR A 361 -45.25 5.03 -6.57
CA THR A 361 -46.40 4.37 -7.19
C THR A 361 -47.37 3.72 -6.20
N ASP A 362 -47.03 3.72 -4.91
CA ASP A 362 -47.88 3.33 -3.77
C ASP A 362 -48.32 4.59 -3.01
#